data_AF-A0AAU6KZ62-F1
#
_entry.id   AF-A0AAU6KZ62-F1
#
_cell.length_a   1.000
_cell.length_b   1.000
_cell.length_c   1.000
_cell.angle_alpha   90.00
_cell.angle_beta   90.00
_cell.angle_gamma   90.00
#
_symmetry.space_group_name_H-M   'P 1'
#
loop_
_entity.id
_entity.type
_entity.pdbx_description
1 polymer ?
#
loop_
_entity_poly.entity_id
_entity_poly.type
_entity_poly.pdbx_seq_one_letter_code
_entity_poly.pdbx_strand_id
1 'polypeptide(L)'
;MGIGPVRLPDHRPHHPERSNGALTIVALAFEAGVPRNALTQRYTDLKNMFYDRVRARGGTPDSEQRMRKQIRRLKELRAADAEEIAQLKTDVEALVGALHQSMTEHRLLHQQLADRIGVVRTLPTPPSQTGHTHCGPGQPTEFVDQP
;
A
#
# COMPACT_ATOMS: atom_id res chain seq x y z
N MET A 1 -20.90 60.81 -48.38
CA MET A 1 -21.33 59.43 -48.10
C MET A 1 -20.15 58.68 -47.52
N GLY A 2 -20.17 58.37 -46.22
CA GLY A 2 -19.06 57.69 -45.54
C GLY A 2 -19.25 56.18 -45.60
N ILE A 3 -18.42 55.47 -46.35
CA ILE A 3 -18.28 54.03 -46.23
C ILE A 3 -17.22 53.81 -45.15
N GLY A 4 -17.67 53.60 -43.91
CA GLY A 4 -16.78 53.18 -42.82
C GLY A 4 -16.17 51.81 -43.16
N PRO A 5 -14.92 51.55 -42.75
CA PRO A 5 -14.25 50.29 -43.07
C PRO A 5 -15.03 49.12 -42.44
N VAL A 6 -15.41 48.17 -43.29
CA VAL A 6 -16.00 46.90 -42.88
C VAL A 6 -15.00 46.22 -41.95
N ARG A 7 -15.38 46.08 -40.69
CA ARG A 7 -14.58 45.42 -39.66
C ARG A 7 -14.43 43.96 -40.06
N LEU A 8 -13.25 43.60 -40.57
CA LEU A 8 -12.89 42.22 -40.87
C LEU A 8 -13.04 41.40 -39.58
N PRO A 9 -13.69 40.22 -39.60
CA PRO A 9 -13.78 39.38 -38.41
C PRO A 9 -12.37 39.03 -37.94
N ASP A 10 -12.11 39.32 -36.67
CA ASP A 10 -10.84 39.13 -36.00
C ASP A 10 -10.57 37.61 -35.91
N HIS A 11 -9.90 37.04 -36.92
CA HIS A 11 -9.56 35.61 -36.97
C HIS A 11 -8.37 35.29 -36.06
N ARG A 12 -8.39 35.76 -34.82
CA ARG A 12 -7.33 35.43 -33.86
C ARG A 12 -7.28 33.90 -33.70
N PRO A 13 -6.09 33.28 -33.84
CA PRO A 13 -5.94 31.87 -33.57
C PRO A 13 -6.19 31.65 -32.07
N HIS A 14 -7.37 31.15 -31.74
CA HIS A 14 -7.69 30.71 -30.38
C HIS A 14 -6.88 29.45 -30.10
N HIS A 15 -5.98 29.54 -29.12
CA HIS A 15 -5.33 28.37 -28.54
C HIS A 15 -6.31 27.68 -27.59
N PRO A 16 -6.44 26.35 -27.64
CA PRO A 16 -7.32 25.63 -26.73
C PRO A 16 -6.70 25.60 -25.32
N GLU A 17 -7.43 26.09 -24.32
CA GLU A 17 -6.96 26.20 -22.93
C GLU A 17 -7.54 25.09 -22.03
N ARG A 18 -8.76 24.62 -22.36
CA ARG A 18 -9.51 23.64 -21.54
C ARG A 18 -9.66 22.30 -22.24
N SER A 19 -9.40 22.23 -23.54
CA SER A 19 -9.60 21.04 -24.35
C SER A 19 -8.61 19.94 -23.96
N ASN A 20 -9.12 18.71 -23.87
CA ASN A 20 -8.32 17.50 -23.73
C ASN A 20 -7.70 17.04 -25.07
N GLY A 21 -7.61 17.93 -26.07
CA GLY A 21 -7.08 17.67 -27.41
C GLY A 21 -8.00 16.87 -28.34
N ALA A 22 -9.18 16.42 -27.87
CA ALA A 22 -10.06 15.64 -28.71
C ALA A 22 -10.68 16.53 -29.79
N LEU A 23 -10.55 16.13 -31.05
CA LEU A 23 -11.11 16.87 -32.19
C LEU A 23 -12.59 16.50 -32.41
N THR A 24 -13.40 16.70 -31.37
CA THR A 24 -14.83 16.36 -31.35
C THR A 24 -15.68 17.57 -30.99
N ILE A 25 -16.96 17.52 -31.37
CA ILE A 25 -17.91 18.60 -31.06
C ILE A 25 -18.13 18.79 -29.56
N VAL A 26 -17.99 17.71 -28.77
CA VAL A 26 -18.14 17.76 -27.31
C VAL A 26 -16.96 18.49 -26.67
N ALA A 27 -15.74 18.23 -27.14
CA ALA A 27 -14.56 18.95 -26.68
C ALA A 27 -14.60 20.44 -27.09
N LEU A 28 -15.13 20.75 -28.28
CA LEU A 28 -15.38 22.13 -28.69
C LEU A 28 -16.40 22.82 -27.78
N ALA A 29 -17.50 22.12 -27.44
CA ALA A 29 -18.53 22.64 -26.54
C ALA A 29 -17.96 22.95 -25.15
N PHE A 30 -17.14 22.04 -24.64
CA PHE A 30 -16.43 22.21 -23.38
C PHE A 30 -15.47 23.42 -23.42
N GLU A 31 -14.66 23.54 -24.48
CA GLU A 31 -13.75 24.67 -24.68
C GLU A 31 -14.48 26.01 -24.80
N ALA A 32 -15.63 26.03 -25.47
CA ALA A 32 -16.45 27.22 -25.63
C ALA A 32 -17.35 27.51 -24.41
N GLY A 33 -17.41 26.61 -23.43
CA GLY A 33 -18.28 26.75 -22.25
C GLY A 33 -19.77 26.75 -22.58
N VAL A 34 -20.17 26.11 -23.68
CA VAL A 34 -21.56 26.06 -24.15
C VAL A 34 -22.06 24.62 -24.25
N PRO A 35 -23.36 24.36 -24.09
CA PRO A 35 -23.90 23.02 -24.30
C PRO A 35 -23.82 22.64 -25.79
N ARG A 36 -23.64 21.35 -26.08
CA ARG A 36 -23.53 20.81 -27.46
C ARG A 36 -24.67 21.28 -28.38
N ASN A 37 -25.90 21.35 -27.87
CA ASN A 37 -27.07 21.76 -28.66
C ASN A 37 -26.97 23.20 -29.16
N ALA A 38 -26.29 24.08 -28.42
CA ALA A 38 -26.06 25.46 -28.84
C ALA A 38 -25.16 25.53 -30.07
N LEU A 39 -24.16 24.64 -30.19
CA LEU A 39 -23.29 24.56 -31.38
C LEU A 39 -24.03 24.07 -32.64
N THR A 40 -25.11 23.31 -32.47
CA THR A 40 -25.91 22.81 -33.59
C THR A 40 -27.03 23.75 -34.01
N GLN A 41 -27.54 24.59 -33.10
CA GLN A 41 -28.71 25.44 -33.34
C GLN A 41 -28.40 26.93 -33.45
N ARG A 42 -27.42 27.44 -32.70
CA ARG A 42 -27.15 28.90 -32.58
C ARG A 42 -25.75 29.29 -33.04
N TYR A 43 -24.78 28.40 -32.87
CA TYR A 43 -23.37 28.64 -33.20
C TYR A 43 -22.88 27.67 -34.28
N THR A 44 -23.64 27.56 -35.37
CA THR A 44 -23.31 26.68 -36.50
C THR A 44 -22.02 27.10 -37.20
N ASP A 45 -21.70 28.40 -37.21
CA ASP A 45 -20.48 28.92 -37.83
C ASP A 45 -19.24 28.44 -37.07
N LEU A 46 -19.30 28.47 -35.73
CA LEU A 46 -18.23 27.94 -34.89
C LEU A 46 -18.02 26.44 -35.11
N LYS A 47 -19.11 25.67 -35.25
CA LYS A 47 -19.05 24.25 -35.60
C LYS A 47 -18.39 24.05 -36.97
N ASN A 48 -18.76 24.83 -37.98
CA ASN A 48 -18.24 24.69 -39.33
C ASN A 48 -16.75 25.04 -39.39
N MET A 49 -16.35 26.18 -38.82
CA MET A 49 -14.94 26.58 -38.70
C MET A 49 -14.10 25.53 -37.97
N PHE A 50 -14.65 24.89 -36.94
CA PHE A 50 -13.97 23.81 -36.25
C PHE A 50 -13.73 22.61 -37.16
N TYR A 51 -14.75 22.13 -37.88
CA TYR A 51 -14.58 21.01 -38.79
C TYR A 51 -13.65 21.32 -39.97
N ASP A 52 -13.68 22.54 -40.48
CA ASP A 52 -12.76 22.97 -41.54
C ASP A 52 -11.32 22.96 -41.06
N ARG A 53 -11.05 23.43 -39.83
CA ARG A 53 -9.72 23.33 -39.21
C ARG A 53 -9.30 21.89 -38.94
N VAL A 54 -10.22 21.04 -38.47
CA VAL A 54 -9.93 19.61 -38.23
C VAL A 54 -9.56 18.90 -39.52
N ARG A 55 -10.27 19.19 -40.62
CA ARG A 55 -9.98 18.65 -41.96
C ARG A 55 -8.64 19.17 -42.49
N ALA A 56 -8.39 20.48 -42.39
CA ALA A 56 -7.14 21.08 -42.82
C ALA A 56 -5.92 20.51 -42.07
N ARG A 57 -6.09 20.13 -40.80
CA ARG A 57 -5.04 19.51 -39.97
C ARG A 57 -4.87 18.01 -40.21
N GLY A 58 -5.81 17.35 -40.87
CA GLY A 58 -5.79 15.89 -41.08
C GLY A 58 -6.13 15.08 -39.82
N GLY A 59 -6.84 15.67 -38.85
CA GLY A 59 -7.24 14.99 -37.61
C GLY A 59 -6.21 15.05 -36.47
N THR A 60 -6.25 14.04 -35.59
CA THR A 60 -5.39 13.97 -34.39
C THR A 60 -4.02 13.38 -34.77
N PRO A 61 -2.91 14.09 -34.55
CA PRO A 61 -1.56 13.62 -34.87
C PRO A 61 -1.21 12.31 -34.18
N ASP A 62 -0.43 11.46 -34.86
CA ASP A 62 0.00 10.16 -34.33
C ASP A 62 0.79 10.26 -33.02
N SER A 63 1.57 11.32 -32.83
CA SER A 63 2.28 11.59 -31.58
C SER A 63 1.32 11.71 -30.39
N GLU A 64 0.22 12.43 -30.58
CA GLU A 64 -0.81 12.61 -29.56
C GLU A 64 -1.57 11.30 -29.30
N GLN A 65 -1.87 10.53 -30.35
CA GLN A 65 -2.49 9.22 -30.20
C GLN A 65 -1.59 8.24 -29.42
N ARG A 66 -0.29 8.22 -29.73
CA ARG A 66 0.72 7.43 -28.99
C ARG A 66 0.80 7.87 -27.53
N MET A 67 0.86 9.17 -27.28
CA MET A 67 0.86 9.73 -25.92
C MET A 67 -0.38 9.29 -25.13
N ARG A 68 -1.57 9.36 -25.75
CA ARG A 68 -2.83 8.90 -25.13
C ARG A 68 -2.78 7.40 -24.77
N LYS A 69 -2.19 6.57 -25.62
CA LYS A 69 -1.98 5.13 -25.34
C LYS A 69 -1.02 4.94 -24.17
N GLN A 70 0.09 5.67 -24.13
CA GLN A 70 1.06 5.61 -23.02
C GLN A 70 0.43 6.04 -21.69
N ILE A 71 -0.33 7.14 -21.69
CA ILE A 71 -1.03 7.61 -20.48
C ILE A 71 -2.00 6.55 -19.95
N ARG A 72 -2.77 5.89 -20.85
CA ARG A 72 -3.67 4.79 -20.43
C ARG A 72 -2.89 3.64 -19.81
N ARG A 73 -1.85 3.16 -20.49
CA ARG A 73 -0.99 2.09 -19.99
C ARG A 73 -0.38 2.43 -18.63
N LEU A 74 0.12 3.66 -18.45
CA LEU A 74 0.69 4.10 -17.18
C LEU A 74 -0.35 4.17 -16.07
N LYS A 75 -1.59 4.56 -16.37
CA LYS A 75 -2.69 4.54 -15.39
C LYS A 75 -3.06 3.12 -14.97
N GLU A 76 -3.12 2.19 -15.94
CA GLU A 76 -3.38 0.77 -15.69
C GLU A 76 -2.30 0.17 -14.80
N LEU A 77 -1.02 0.39 -15.14
CA LEU A 77 0.11 -0.07 -14.32
C LEU A 77 0.05 0.51 -12.90
N ARG A 78 -0.19 1.82 -12.76
CA ARG A 78 -0.30 2.46 -11.45
C ARG A 78 -1.46 1.87 -10.62
N ALA A 79 -2.57 1.50 -11.26
CA ALA A 79 -3.69 0.87 -10.56
C ALA A 79 -3.33 -0.53 -10.08
N ALA A 80 -2.67 -1.34 -10.91
CA ALA A 80 -2.18 -2.66 -10.55
C ALA A 80 -1.14 -2.59 -9.40
N ASP A 81 -0.16 -1.68 -9.50
CA ASP A 81 0.84 -1.47 -8.44
C ASP A 81 0.18 -1.07 -7.12
N ALA A 82 -0.86 -0.23 -7.16
CA ALA A 82 -1.59 0.20 -5.96
C ALA A 82 -2.35 -0.97 -5.31
N GLU A 83 -2.91 -1.87 -6.11
CA GLU A 83 -3.57 -3.08 -5.64
C GLU A 83 -2.56 -4.06 -5.01
N GLU A 84 -1.41 -4.27 -5.66
CA GLU A 84 -0.33 -5.10 -5.12
C GLU A 84 0.21 -4.55 -3.79
N ILE A 85 0.44 -3.24 -3.70
CA ILE A 85 0.86 -2.59 -2.45
C ILE A 85 -0.19 -2.77 -1.35
N ALA A 86 -1.48 -2.67 -1.70
CA ALA A 86 -2.56 -2.88 -0.72
C ALA A 86 -2.54 -4.32 -0.19
N GLN A 87 -2.42 -5.30 -1.08
CA GLN A 87 -2.35 -6.71 -0.70
C GLN A 87 -1.13 -7.01 0.17
N LEU A 88 0.06 -6.56 -0.25
CA LEU A 88 1.29 -6.76 0.51
C LEU A 88 1.22 -6.15 1.91
N LYS A 89 0.57 -4.99 2.07
CA LYS A 89 0.35 -4.39 3.39
C LYS A 89 -0.53 -5.27 4.27
N THR A 90 -1.63 -5.77 3.73
CA THR A 90 -2.52 -6.70 4.45
C THR A 90 -1.78 -7.97 4.85
N ASP A 91 -0.96 -8.53 3.96
CA ASP A 91 -0.20 -9.75 4.22
C ASP A 91 0.85 -9.51 5.32
N VAL A 92 1.57 -8.39 5.27
CA VAL A 92 2.53 -8.00 6.31
C VAL A 92 1.84 -7.84 7.66
N GLU A 93 0.68 -7.17 7.71
CA GLU A 93 -0.09 -7.02 8.95
C GLU A 93 -0.52 -8.38 9.52
N ALA A 94 -1.00 -9.29 8.67
CA ALA A 94 -1.38 -10.64 9.08
C ALA A 94 -0.18 -11.44 9.62
N LEU A 95 0.96 -11.40 8.94
CA LEU A 95 2.18 -12.09 9.36
C LEU A 95 2.74 -11.54 10.67
N VAL A 96 2.75 -10.22 10.85
CA VAL A 96 3.15 -9.59 12.11
C VAL A 96 2.21 -10.00 13.25
N GLY A 97 0.91 -10.07 12.98
CA GLY A 97 -0.07 -10.56 13.95
C GLY A 97 0.20 -12.01 14.36
N ALA A 98 0.40 -12.91 13.41
CA ALA A 98 0.72 -14.31 13.67
C ALA A 98 2.04 -14.49 14.42
N LEU A 99 3.06 -13.70 14.08
CA LEU A 99 4.34 -13.69 14.78
C LEU A 99 4.17 -13.26 16.24
N HIS A 100 3.42 -12.19 16.48
CA HIS A 100 3.15 -11.71 17.84
C HIS A 100 2.41 -12.75 18.69
N GLN A 101 1.42 -13.43 18.08
CA GLN A 101 0.73 -14.55 18.73
C GLN A 101 1.71 -15.67 19.10
N SER A 102 2.52 -16.13 18.15
CA SER A 102 3.51 -17.18 18.38
C SER A 102 4.54 -16.81 19.45
N MET A 103 5.04 -15.57 19.45
CA MET A 103 5.95 -15.07 20.49
C MET A 103 5.29 -15.09 21.87
N THR A 104 4.01 -14.74 21.94
CA THR A 104 3.25 -14.75 23.20
C THR A 104 3.07 -16.17 23.71
N GLU A 105 2.64 -17.10 22.86
CA GLU A 105 2.50 -18.51 23.20
C GLU A 105 3.84 -19.11 23.65
N HIS A 106 4.92 -18.83 22.91
CA HIS A 106 6.25 -19.32 23.23
C HIS A 106 6.71 -18.81 24.61
N ARG A 107 6.48 -17.53 24.91
CA ARG A 107 6.79 -16.96 26.22
C ARG A 107 6.00 -17.62 27.34
N LEU A 108 4.71 -17.87 27.14
CA LEU A 108 3.86 -18.52 28.12
C LEU A 108 4.32 -19.96 28.40
N LEU A 109 4.66 -20.73 27.36
CA LEU A 109 5.18 -22.09 27.52
C LEU A 109 6.50 -22.10 28.27
N HIS A 110 7.42 -21.19 27.97
CA HIS A 110 8.68 -21.06 28.70
C HIS A 110 8.48 -20.71 30.18
N GLN A 111 7.53 -19.83 30.49
CA GLN A 111 7.16 -19.51 31.89
C GLN A 111 6.62 -20.74 32.62
N GLN A 112 5.68 -21.48 31.99
CA GLN A 112 5.12 -22.70 32.58
C GLN A 112 6.19 -23.77 32.83
N LEU A 113 7.16 -23.93 31.92
CA LEU A 113 8.26 -24.86 32.11
C LEU A 113 9.18 -24.42 33.24
N ALA A 114 9.51 -23.13 33.33
CA ALA A 114 10.31 -22.58 34.42
C ALA A 114 9.63 -22.79 35.80
N ASP A 115 8.33 -22.51 35.89
CA ASP A 115 7.54 -22.73 37.11
C ASP A 115 7.51 -24.21 37.49
N ARG A 116 7.35 -25.11 36.51
CA ARG A 116 7.34 -26.56 36.73
C ARG A 116 8.70 -27.10 37.19
N ILE A 117 9.80 -26.55 36.69
CA ILE A 117 11.16 -26.91 37.11
C ILE A 117 11.46 -26.34 38.50
N GLY A 118 10.88 -25.19 38.89
CA GLY A 118 10.95 -24.65 40.25
C GLY A 118 10.27 -25.54 41.31
N VAL A 119 9.31 -26.37 40.90
CA VAL A 119 8.68 -27.41 41.75
C VAL A 119 9.50 -28.70 41.69
N VAL A 120 10.76 -28.66 42.11
CA VAL A 120 11.50 -29.88 42.47
C VAL A 120 10.93 -30.38 43.79
N ARG A 121 10.06 -31.40 43.74
CA ARG A 121 9.70 -32.16 44.95
C ARG A 121 10.96 -32.87 45.44
N THR A 122 11.56 -32.36 46.51
CA THR A 122 12.55 -33.12 47.27
C THR A 122 11.87 -34.38 47.80
N LEU A 123 12.31 -35.55 47.33
CA LEU A 123 11.88 -36.84 47.90
C LEU A 123 12.25 -36.84 49.39
N PRO A 124 11.33 -37.21 50.31
CA PRO A 124 11.67 -37.35 51.71
C PRO A 124 12.77 -38.40 51.85
N THR A 125 13.95 -38.00 52.31
CA THR A 125 14.99 -38.94 52.72
C THR A 125 14.44 -39.69 53.94
N PRO A 126 14.33 -41.03 53.91
CA PRO A 126 13.83 -41.77 55.05
C PRO A 126 14.77 -41.55 56.25
N PRO A 127 14.23 -41.41 57.48
CA PRO A 127 15.06 -41.26 58.65
C PRO A 127 15.91 -42.52 58.81
N SER A 128 17.23 -42.33 58.82
CA SER A 128 18.20 -43.32 59.28
C SER A 128 17.76 -43.83 60.65
N GLN A 129 17.25 -45.06 60.71
CA GLN A 129 16.98 -45.76 61.96
C GLN A 129 18.33 -46.05 62.62
N THR A 130 18.82 -45.14 63.45
CA THR A 130 19.81 -45.45 64.48
C THR A 130 19.10 -46.16 65.63
N GLY A 131 18.69 -47.40 65.39
CA GLY A 131 18.43 -48.36 66.45
C GLY A 131 19.72 -49.13 66.69
N HIS A 132 20.36 -48.92 67.84
CA HIS A 132 20.86 -49.98 68.73
C HIS A 132 21.74 -49.35 69.81
N THR A 133 21.12 -49.16 70.97
CA THR A 133 21.77 -49.11 72.27
C THR A 133 22.53 -50.42 72.50
N HIS A 134 23.85 -50.36 72.65
CA HIS A 134 24.61 -51.39 73.37
C HIS A 134 25.41 -50.73 74.49
N CYS A 135 25.08 -51.16 75.70
CA CYS A 135 25.68 -50.83 76.99
C CYS A 135 27.17 -51.23 77.01
N GLY A 136 28.05 -50.42 77.62
CA GLY A 136 29.49 -50.73 77.80
C GLY A 136 29.77 -51.89 78.78
N PRO A 137 31.02 -52.13 79.24
CA PRO A 137 32.18 -51.21 79.22
C PRO A 137 33.54 -51.87 78.82
N GLY A 138 34.55 -51.04 78.56
CA GLY A 138 35.96 -51.49 78.48
C GLY A 138 36.88 -50.49 77.76
N GLN A 139 37.54 -49.61 78.52
CA GLN A 139 38.85 -49.05 78.13
C GLN A 139 39.96 -50.05 78.53
N PRO A 140 41.26 -49.87 78.18
CA PRO A 140 41.96 -48.84 77.37
C PRO A 140 42.73 -49.49 76.18
N THR A 141 43.37 -48.82 75.21
CA THR A 141 44.67 -48.14 75.29
C THR A 141 45.04 -47.51 73.93
N GLU A 142 45.59 -46.30 73.97
CA GLU A 142 46.73 -45.76 73.19
C GLU A 142 47.24 -46.48 71.93
N PHE A 143 47.25 -45.76 70.79
CA PHE A 143 48.31 -45.77 69.75
C PHE A 143 48.05 -44.60 68.75
N VAL A 144 48.66 -43.42 68.91
CA VAL A 144 49.93 -42.94 68.29
C VAL A 144 49.92 -42.84 66.75
N ASP A 145 49.74 -41.59 66.31
CA ASP A 145 50.51 -40.79 65.31
C ASP A 145 50.63 -41.21 63.82
N GLN A 146 50.03 -40.36 62.96
CA GLN A 146 50.56 -39.62 61.77
C GLN A 146 51.40 -40.35 60.69
N PRO A 147 51.61 -39.77 59.47
CA PRO A 147 51.45 -38.36 59.04
C PRO A 147 50.23 -38.02 58.17
#